data_AF-A0A919ZKF1-F1
#
_entry.id   AF-A0A919ZKF1-F1
#
_cell.length_a   1.000
_cell.length_b   1.000
_cell.length_c   1.000
_cell.angle_alpha   90.00
_cell.angle_beta   90.00
_cell.angle_gamma   90.00
#
_symmetry.space_group_name_H-M   'P 1'
#
loop_
_entity.id
_entity.type
_entity.pdbx_description
1 polymer ?
#
loop_
_entity_poly.entity_id
_entity_poly.type
_entity_poly.pdbx_seq_one_letter_code
_entity_poly.pdbx_strand_id
1 'polypeptide(L)'
;MLNMQYANGGWPQVYNSSGYHKHITFNDNAMINVMILLDDVANKKGDFSFIDSTLAGKCNTAVTKGVSLILQMQVVVNGKLTVWGQQHDSVTLKPAGARAYEVPSLSGQESVGIVKFLKTRSSTTQIANSIKAAEDWFKAVKITGIKVVKTSDDVIVTSDPTAPAIWARFYEINTNKPIFVGRDGIVKYKLSDIEQERRVNYSWYGNWPNGLGIY
;
A
#
# COMPACT_ATOMS: atom_id res chain seq x y z
N MET A 1 -8.63 -13.44 12.99
CA MET A 1 -8.79 -12.68 11.71
C MET A 1 -10.25 -12.42 11.37
N LEU A 2 -11.12 -13.42 11.30
CA LEU A 2 -12.55 -13.20 10.99
C LEU A 2 -13.23 -12.23 11.97
N ASN A 3 -13.02 -12.40 13.28
CA ASN A 3 -13.57 -11.49 14.30
C ASN A 3 -13.01 -10.06 14.20
N MET A 4 -11.85 -9.88 13.56
CA MET A 4 -11.22 -8.57 13.42
C MET A 4 -11.74 -7.78 12.23
N GLN A 5 -12.41 -8.44 11.29
CA GLN A 5 -12.87 -7.80 10.07
C GLN A 5 -14.01 -6.83 10.40
N TYR A 6 -13.88 -5.58 9.98
CA TYR A 6 -14.95 -4.62 10.05
C TYR A 6 -16.13 -5.02 9.15
N ALA A 7 -17.32 -4.50 9.45
CA ALA A 7 -18.51 -4.79 8.65
C ALA A 7 -18.36 -4.43 7.16
N ASN A 8 -17.56 -3.41 6.85
CA ASN A 8 -17.24 -2.97 5.49
C ASN A 8 -16.19 -3.83 4.77
N GLY A 9 -15.54 -4.77 5.46
CA GLY A 9 -14.58 -5.71 4.88
C GLY A 9 -13.11 -5.45 5.21
N GLY A 10 -12.78 -4.38 5.95
CA GLY A 10 -11.41 -3.99 6.24
C GLY A 10 -10.85 -4.64 7.50
N TRP A 11 -9.52 -4.63 7.65
CA TRP A 11 -8.85 -5.11 8.86
C TRP A 11 -8.04 -4.01 9.56
N PRO A 12 -8.17 -3.86 10.89
CA PRO A 12 -7.31 -2.99 11.67
C PRO A 12 -5.88 -3.53 11.74
N GLN A 13 -4.93 -2.66 12.07
CA GLN A 13 -3.59 -3.10 12.46
C GLN A 13 -3.63 -3.91 13.76
N VAL A 14 -4.40 -3.44 14.76
CA VAL A 14 -4.54 -4.09 16.07
C VAL A 14 -6.02 -4.17 16.41
N TYR A 15 -6.48 -5.37 16.75
CA TYR A 15 -7.88 -5.61 17.11
C TYR A 15 -8.26 -4.88 18.40
N ASN A 16 -9.43 -4.24 18.43
CA ASN A 16 -9.95 -3.49 19.58
C ASN A 16 -8.98 -2.44 20.14
N SER A 17 -8.22 -1.77 19.26
CA SER A 17 -7.30 -0.69 19.61
C SER A 17 -7.87 0.70 19.23
N SER A 18 -7.08 1.74 19.47
CA SER A 18 -7.41 3.14 19.19
C SER A 18 -6.32 3.81 18.32
N GLY A 19 -6.48 5.12 18.07
CA GLY A 19 -5.56 5.86 17.21
C GLY A 19 -5.49 5.28 15.79
N TYR A 20 -4.30 5.32 15.18
CA TYR A 20 -4.12 4.80 13.81
C TYR A 20 -4.21 3.27 13.74
N HIS A 21 -4.06 2.56 14.86
CA HIS A 21 -4.13 1.09 14.89
C HIS A 21 -5.50 0.53 14.48
N LYS A 22 -6.55 1.36 14.55
CA LYS A 22 -7.90 0.99 14.11
C LYS A 22 -8.11 1.18 12.60
N HIS A 23 -7.23 1.89 11.90
CA HIS A 23 -7.38 2.13 10.47
C HIS A 23 -7.30 0.83 9.66
N ILE A 24 -7.94 0.81 8.51
CA ILE A 24 -7.79 -0.28 7.54
C ILE A 24 -6.33 -0.24 7.07
N THR A 25 -5.57 -1.30 7.37
CA THR A 25 -4.11 -1.21 7.33
C THR A 25 -3.52 -2.08 6.22
N PHE A 26 -2.97 -1.44 5.19
CA PHE A 26 -2.15 -2.09 4.17
C PHE A 26 -0.66 -2.05 4.51
N ASN A 27 -0.21 -1.15 5.38
CA ASN A 27 1.18 -1.04 5.83
C ASN A 27 1.76 -2.41 6.19
N ASP A 28 2.98 -2.69 5.71
CA ASP A 28 3.67 -3.98 5.84
C ASP A 28 2.88 -5.17 5.25
N ASN A 29 2.07 -4.92 4.21
CA ASN A 29 1.12 -5.85 3.61
C ASN A 29 0.12 -6.50 4.61
N ALA A 30 -0.15 -5.88 5.77
CA ALA A 30 -0.92 -6.51 6.85
C ALA A 30 -2.28 -7.07 6.39
N MET A 31 -3.15 -6.22 5.84
CA MET A 31 -4.46 -6.67 5.31
C MET A 31 -4.31 -7.65 4.14
N ILE A 32 -3.34 -7.45 3.26
CA ILE A 32 -3.13 -8.34 2.09
C ILE A 32 -2.73 -9.75 2.53
N ASN A 33 -1.81 -9.89 3.48
CA ASN A 33 -1.40 -11.19 4.00
C ASN A 33 -2.53 -11.90 4.74
N VAL A 34 -3.36 -11.16 5.49
CA VAL A 34 -4.60 -11.70 6.07
C VAL A 34 -5.51 -12.25 4.97
N MET A 35 -5.73 -11.47 3.90
CA MET A 35 -6.60 -11.90 2.81
C MET A 35 -6.06 -13.10 2.04
N ILE A 36 -4.73 -13.19 1.83
CA ILE A 36 -4.09 -14.37 1.21
C ILE A 36 -4.32 -15.61 2.07
N LEU A 37 -4.06 -15.53 3.38
CA LEU A 37 -4.29 -16.66 4.29
C LEU A 37 -5.76 -17.10 4.29
N LEU A 38 -6.69 -16.16 4.39
CA LEU A 38 -8.11 -16.48 4.37
C LEU A 38 -8.56 -17.04 3.02
N ASP A 39 -7.94 -16.64 1.91
CA ASP A 39 -8.20 -17.21 0.59
C ASP A 39 -7.71 -18.66 0.49
N ASP A 40 -6.53 -18.97 1.04
CA ASP A 40 -6.03 -20.35 1.08
C ASP A 40 -6.91 -21.26 1.94
N VAL A 41 -7.37 -20.76 3.09
CA VAL A 41 -8.35 -21.45 3.95
C VAL A 41 -9.69 -21.65 3.23
N ALA A 42 -10.20 -20.60 2.56
CA ALA A 42 -11.46 -20.65 1.82
C ALA A 42 -11.45 -21.71 0.70
N ASN A 43 -10.29 -21.89 0.06
CA ASN A 43 -10.09 -22.86 -1.01
C ASN A 43 -9.53 -24.20 -0.52
N LYS A 44 -9.39 -24.39 0.81
CA LYS A 44 -8.84 -25.60 1.43
C LYS A 44 -7.50 -26.04 0.82
N LYS A 45 -6.64 -25.08 0.47
CA LYS A 45 -5.36 -25.33 -0.20
C LYS A 45 -4.32 -25.86 0.78
N GLY A 46 -3.48 -26.78 0.31
CA GLY A 46 -2.33 -27.30 1.06
C GLY A 46 -2.73 -27.85 2.43
N ASP A 47 -2.08 -27.31 3.47
CA ASP A 47 -2.31 -27.70 4.86
C ASP A 47 -3.72 -27.37 5.37
N PHE A 48 -4.52 -26.59 4.65
CA PHE A 48 -5.91 -26.27 5.01
C PHE A 48 -6.95 -27.25 4.45
N SER A 49 -6.53 -28.35 3.83
CA SER A 49 -7.43 -29.37 3.26
C SER A 49 -8.43 -29.95 4.27
N PHE A 50 -8.09 -29.96 5.56
CA PHE A 50 -8.94 -30.48 6.65
C PHE A 50 -10.05 -29.53 7.10
N ILE A 51 -10.04 -28.27 6.68
CA ILE A 51 -10.98 -27.25 7.15
C ILE A 51 -12.41 -27.59 6.70
N ASP A 52 -13.38 -27.44 7.59
CA ASP A 52 -14.79 -27.70 7.28
C ASP A 52 -15.36 -26.64 6.30
N SER A 53 -16.43 -27.00 5.58
CA SER A 53 -17.03 -26.13 4.58
C SER A 53 -17.65 -24.85 5.16
N THR A 54 -18.06 -24.87 6.43
CA THR A 54 -18.66 -23.70 7.09
C THR A 54 -17.59 -22.64 7.35
N LEU A 55 -16.43 -23.03 7.90
CA LEU A 55 -15.32 -22.11 8.10
C LEU A 55 -14.75 -21.62 6.76
N ALA A 56 -14.59 -22.52 5.79
CA ALA A 56 -14.15 -22.14 4.44
C ALA A 56 -15.09 -21.09 3.80
N GLY A 57 -16.41 -21.28 3.92
CA GLY A 57 -17.40 -20.32 3.43
C GLY A 57 -17.34 -18.94 4.12
N LYS A 58 -17.06 -18.91 5.44
CA LYS A 58 -16.84 -17.64 6.17
C LYS A 58 -15.61 -16.91 5.68
N CYS A 59 -14.51 -17.63 5.44
CA CYS A 59 -13.29 -17.06 4.88
C CYS A 59 -13.50 -16.52 3.45
N ASN A 60 -14.22 -17.27 2.60
CA ASN A 60 -14.56 -16.81 1.26
C ASN A 60 -15.38 -15.50 1.29
N THR A 61 -16.37 -15.44 2.18
CA THR A 61 -17.20 -14.23 2.37
C THR A 61 -16.34 -13.06 2.84
N ALA A 62 -15.42 -13.29 3.79
CA ALA A 62 -14.52 -12.25 4.29
C ALA A 62 -13.59 -11.72 3.19
N VAL A 63 -12.97 -12.60 2.39
CA VAL A 63 -12.10 -12.21 1.27
C VAL A 63 -12.88 -11.42 0.22
N THR A 64 -14.09 -11.87 -0.13
CA THR A 64 -14.97 -11.17 -1.09
C THR A 64 -15.27 -9.75 -0.63
N LYS A 65 -15.64 -9.55 0.65
CA LYS A 65 -15.85 -8.21 1.22
C LYS A 65 -14.57 -7.36 1.18
N GLY A 66 -13.42 -7.95 1.51
CA GLY A 66 -12.14 -7.26 1.45
C GLY A 66 -11.76 -6.80 0.04
N VAL A 67 -12.02 -7.62 -0.99
CA VAL A 67 -11.82 -7.24 -2.40
C VAL A 67 -12.72 -6.07 -2.78
N SER A 68 -14.02 -6.14 -2.45
CA SER A 68 -14.95 -5.03 -2.69
C SER A 68 -14.50 -3.74 -2.02
N LEU A 69 -13.98 -3.82 -0.80
CA LEU A 69 -13.49 -2.64 -0.07
C LEU A 69 -12.21 -2.07 -0.66
N ILE A 70 -11.25 -2.91 -1.06
CA ILE A 70 -10.02 -2.47 -1.76
C ILE A 70 -10.40 -1.62 -2.98
N LEU A 71 -11.34 -2.09 -3.79
CA LEU A 71 -11.78 -1.37 -4.98
C LEU A 71 -12.44 -0.02 -4.65
N GLN A 72 -13.21 0.05 -3.55
CA GLN A 72 -13.82 1.31 -3.08
C GLN A 72 -12.80 2.32 -2.53
N MET A 73 -11.71 1.83 -1.92
CA MET A 73 -10.67 2.67 -1.32
C MET A 73 -9.64 3.19 -2.33
N GLN A 74 -9.66 2.74 -3.58
CA GLN A 74 -8.70 3.20 -4.57
C GLN A 74 -8.89 4.70 -4.79
N VAL A 75 -7.82 5.47 -4.61
CA VAL A 75 -7.90 6.93 -4.57
C VAL A 75 -8.16 7.47 -5.96
N VAL A 76 -9.16 8.35 -6.08
CA VAL A 76 -9.49 9.07 -7.31
C VAL A 76 -8.95 10.48 -7.22
N VAL A 77 -8.12 10.87 -8.19
CA VAL A 77 -7.59 12.23 -8.35
C VAL A 77 -8.05 12.75 -9.70
N ASN A 78 -8.73 13.90 -9.72
CA ASN A 78 -9.23 14.54 -10.96
C ASN A 78 -10.00 13.56 -11.88
N GLY A 79 -10.86 12.73 -11.28
CA GLY A 79 -11.66 11.73 -12.00
C GLY A 79 -10.90 10.48 -12.47
N LYS A 80 -9.60 10.35 -12.15
CA LYS A 80 -8.77 9.19 -12.52
C LYS A 80 -8.43 8.36 -11.29
N LEU A 81 -8.61 7.05 -11.40
CA LEU A 81 -8.13 6.09 -10.40
C LEU A 81 -6.60 6.14 -10.34
N THR A 82 -6.06 5.98 -9.14
CA THR A 82 -4.62 5.96 -8.87
C THR A 82 -4.26 4.67 -8.13
N VAL A 83 -3.80 4.78 -6.88
CA VAL A 83 -3.40 3.68 -6.00
C VAL A 83 -4.05 3.87 -4.62
N TRP A 84 -3.47 3.27 -3.57
CA TRP A 84 -3.98 3.32 -2.20
C TRP A 84 -2.97 4.02 -1.27
N GLY A 85 -3.43 4.45 -0.10
CA GLY A 85 -2.57 4.84 1.01
C GLY A 85 -2.06 3.62 1.79
N GLN A 86 -1.09 3.84 2.68
CA GLN A 86 -0.62 2.78 3.59
C GLN A 86 -1.71 2.34 4.57
N GLN A 87 -2.57 3.28 4.96
CA GLN A 87 -3.74 3.00 5.77
C GLN A 87 -4.88 3.93 5.33
N HIS A 88 -6.09 3.46 5.53
CA HIS A 88 -7.32 4.18 5.24
C HIS A 88 -8.17 4.25 6.50
N ASP A 89 -8.83 5.39 6.72
CA ASP A 89 -9.75 5.52 7.82
C ASP A 89 -10.90 4.51 7.67
N SER A 90 -11.24 3.81 8.76
CA SER A 90 -12.17 2.68 8.71
C SER A 90 -13.62 3.08 8.48
N VAL A 91 -13.94 4.37 8.57
CA VAL A 91 -15.28 4.91 8.34
C VAL A 91 -15.35 5.64 7.00
N THR A 92 -14.45 6.62 6.79
CA THR A 92 -14.48 7.49 5.61
C THR A 92 -13.80 6.87 4.39
N LEU A 93 -13.02 5.79 4.57
CA LEU A 93 -12.28 5.07 3.52
C LEU A 93 -11.19 5.90 2.83
N LYS A 94 -10.93 7.14 3.28
CA LYS A 94 -9.87 7.99 2.74
C LYS A 94 -8.50 7.59 3.31
N PRO A 95 -7.39 7.84 2.59
CA PRO A 95 -6.05 7.71 3.15
C PRO A 95 -5.95 8.45 4.48
N ALA A 96 -5.32 7.82 5.46
CA ALA A 96 -5.19 8.35 6.82
C ALA A 96 -3.72 8.37 7.26
N GLY A 97 -3.41 9.23 8.24
CA GLY A 97 -2.08 9.25 8.85
C GLY A 97 -1.87 8.06 9.80
N ALA A 98 -0.61 7.76 10.11
CA ALA A 98 -0.22 6.82 11.15
C ALA A 98 0.74 7.48 12.15
N ARG A 99 2.03 7.16 12.06
CA ARG A 99 3.07 7.85 12.83
C ARG A 99 3.27 9.27 12.28
N ALA A 100 3.95 10.14 13.02
CA ALA A 100 4.14 11.54 12.64
C ALA A 100 4.71 11.72 11.21
N TYR A 101 5.59 10.82 10.79
CA TYR A 101 6.23 10.80 9.47
C TYR A 101 5.46 10.01 8.39
N GLU A 102 4.22 9.59 8.67
CA GLU A 102 3.36 8.81 7.78
C GLU A 102 2.02 9.52 7.62
N VAL A 103 2.03 10.61 6.86
CA VAL A 103 0.85 11.45 6.60
C VAL A 103 -0.10 10.80 5.57
N PRO A 104 -1.36 11.24 5.46
CA PRO A 104 -2.24 10.82 4.37
C PRO A 104 -1.60 11.05 3.00
N SER A 105 -1.37 9.97 2.26
CA SER A 105 -0.67 10.01 0.97
C SER A 105 -1.01 8.79 0.11
N LEU A 106 -0.59 8.82 -1.16
CA LEU A 106 -0.53 7.63 -2.01
C LEU A 106 0.74 6.83 -1.66
N SER A 107 0.62 5.52 -1.50
CA SER A 107 1.71 4.63 -1.11
C SER A 107 2.29 3.91 -2.32
N GLY A 108 3.57 4.16 -2.62
CA GLY A 108 4.29 3.45 -3.67
C GLY A 108 4.58 1.99 -3.31
N GLN A 109 4.92 1.71 -2.05
CA GLN A 109 5.29 0.37 -1.60
C GLN A 109 4.07 -0.55 -1.45
N GLU A 110 3.09 -0.15 -0.62
CA GLU A 110 2.00 -1.07 -0.21
C GLU A 110 1.03 -1.35 -1.37
N SER A 111 0.90 -0.41 -2.30
CA SER A 111 0.05 -0.58 -3.48
C SER A 111 0.53 -1.71 -4.40
N VAL A 112 1.81 -2.08 -4.37
CA VAL A 112 2.33 -3.24 -5.13
C VAL A 112 1.70 -4.54 -4.66
N GLY A 113 1.59 -4.74 -3.34
CA GLY A 113 0.97 -5.93 -2.74
C GLY A 113 -0.52 -6.02 -3.11
N ILE A 114 -1.22 -4.88 -3.10
CA ILE A 114 -2.62 -4.79 -3.49
C ILE A 114 -2.81 -5.18 -4.96
N VAL A 115 -2.01 -4.61 -5.88
CA VAL A 115 -2.09 -4.95 -7.31
C VAL A 115 -1.82 -6.44 -7.53
N LYS A 116 -0.78 -7.00 -6.90
CA LYS A 116 -0.48 -8.44 -7.00
C LYS A 116 -1.65 -9.29 -6.52
N PHE A 117 -2.25 -8.93 -5.39
CA PHE A 117 -3.40 -9.64 -4.86
C PHE A 117 -4.61 -9.58 -5.80
N LEU A 118 -4.93 -8.39 -6.32
CA LEU A 118 -6.04 -8.21 -7.28
C LEU A 118 -5.83 -9.02 -8.57
N LYS A 119 -4.59 -9.16 -9.06
CA LYS A 119 -4.26 -10.01 -10.23
C LYS A 119 -4.57 -11.50 -10.02
N THR A 120 -4.71 -11.96 -8.78
CA THR A 120 -5.10 -13.36 -8.48
C THR A 120 -6.62 -13.58 -8.50
N ARG A 121 -7.42 -12.51 -8.62
CA ARG A 121 -8.89 -12.58 -8.59
C ARG A 121 -9.44 -12.81 -10.01
N SER A 122 -10.70 -13.21 -10.10
CA SER A 122 -11.41 -13.27 -11.39
C SER A 122 -11.40 -11.89 -12.07
N SER A 123 -11.06 -11.87 -13.36
CA SER A 123 -10.93 -10.63 -14.14
C SER A 123 -12.30 -10.04 -14.48
N THR A 124 -12.91 -9.33 -13.53
CA THR A 124 -14.06 -8.47 -13.79
C THR A 124 -13.59 -7.14 -14.39
N THR A 125 -14.46 -6.44 -15.11
CA THR A 125 -14.14 -5.11 -15.67
C THR A 125 -13.66 -4.13 -14.59
N GLN A 126 -14.26 -4.17 -13.40
CA GLN A 126 -13.87 -3.29 -12.30
C GLN A 126 -12.46 -3.60 -11.78
N ILE A 127 -12.13 -4.89 -11.59
CA ILE A 127 -10.80 -5.31 -11.13
C ILE A 127 -9.74 -5.00 -12.19
N ALA A 128 -10.03 -5.29 -13.46
CA ALA A 128 -9.12 -5.00 -14.57
C ALA A 128 -8.83 -3.50 -14.68
N ASN A 129 -9.85 -2.64 -14.57
CA ASN A 129 -9.68 -1.18 -14.59
C ASN A 129 -8.90 -0.68 -13.37
N SER A 130 -9.15 -1.24 -12.19
CA SER A 130 -8.43 -0.90 -10.96
C SER A 130 -6.93 -1.21 -11.07
N ILE A 131 -6.58 -2.42 -11.54
CA ILE A 131 -5.20 -2.84 -11.78
C ILE A 131 -4.53 -1.94 -12.81
N LYS A 132 -5.20 -1.74 -13.96
CA LYS A 132 -4.65 -0.92 -15.06
C LYS A 132 -4.36 0.51 -14.61
N ALA A 133 -5.27 1.12 -13.86
CA ALA A 133 -5.08 2.47 -13.34
C ALA A 133 -3.89 2.57 -12.38
N ALA A 134 -3.71 1.59 -11.48
CA ALA A 134 -2.56 1.54 -10.58
C ALA A 134 -1.24 1.36 -11.34
N GLU A 135 -1.19 0.48 -12.33
CA GLU A 135 -0.02 0.29 -13.19
C GLU A 135 0.33 1.53 -14.02
N ASP A 136 -0.69 2.20 -14.58
CA ASP A 136 -0.51 3.46 -15.30
C ASP A 136 0.01 4.57 -14.38
N TRP A 137 -0.50 4.64 -13.15
CA TRP A 137 -0.02 5.57 -12.14
C TRP A 137 1.46 5.32 -11.83
N PHE A 138 1.87 4.07 -11.57
CA PHE A 138 3.28 3.73 -11.33
C PHE A 138 4.19 4.12 -12.50
N LYS A 139 3.74 3.91 -13.74
CA LYS A 139 4.49 4.34 -14.94
C LYS A 139 4.61 5.86 -15.02
N ALA A 140 3.57 6.60 -14.63
CA ALA A 140 3.54 8.05 -14.69
C ALA A 140 4.39 8.74 -13.59
N VAL A 141 4.50 8.14 -12.41
CA VAL A 141 5.21 8.74 -11.26
C VAL A 141 6.64 8.25 -11.07
N LYS A 142 7.15 7.41 -11.98
CA LYS A 142 8.51 6.89 -11.88
C LYS A 142 9.54 8.02 -11.91
N ILE A 143 10.57 7.91 -11.08
CA ILE A 143 11.61 8.90 -10.93
C ILE A 143 12.87 8.39 -11.64
N THR A 144 13.40 9.16 -12.57
CA THR A 144 14.63 8.84 -13.30
C THR A 144 15.69 9.91 -13.05
N GLY A 145 16.93 9.62 -13.42
CA GLY A 145 18.03 10.60 -13.33
C GLY A 145 18.60 10.79 -11.93
N ILE A 146 18.17 10.00 -10.95
CA ILE A 146 18.69 10.03 -9.58
C ILE A 146 19.09 8.64 -9.10
N LYS A 147 20.03 8.61 -8.16
CA LYS A 147 20.42 7.41 -7.41
C LYS A 147 20.35 7.70 -5.92
N VAL A 148 19.84 6.75 -5.15
CA VAL A 148 19.84 6.79 -3.70
C VAL A 148 21.05 6.02 -3.20
N VAL A 149 21.92 6.71 -2.45
CA VAL A 149 23.21 6.18 -2.00
C VAL A 149 23.23 6.14 -0.49
N LYS A 150 23.47 4.96 0.08
CA LYS A 150 23.77 4.79 1.50
C LYS A 150 25.27 5.01 1.71
N THR A 151 25.63 6.03 2.48
CA THR A 151 27.01 6.29 2.92
C THR A 151 27.28 5.56 4.25
N SER A 152 28.43 5.84 4.88
CA SER A 152 28.75 5.32 6.21
C SER A 152 27.74 5.70 7.29
N ASP A 153 27.13 6.88 7.16
CA ASP A 153 26.33 7.52 8.21
C ASP A 153 25.00 8.11 7.70
N ASP A 154 24.73 8.10 6.39
CA ASP A 154 23.54 8.75 5.82
C ASP A 154 22.96 8.00 4.61
N VAL A 155 21.79 8.46 4.16
CA VAL A 155 21.17 8.10 2.88
C VAL A 155 20.90 9.37 2.11
N ILE A 156 21.58 9.54 0.98
CA ILE A 156 21.54 10.75 0.15
C ILE A 156 21.02 10.46 -1.26
N VAL A 157 20.56 11.51 -1.95
CA VAL A 157 20.16 11.44 -3.36
C VAL A 157 21.21 12.15 -4.21
N THR A 158 21.73 11.47 -5.22
CA THR A 158 22.70 12.02 -6.18
C THR A 158 22.13 11.97 -7.60
N SER A 159 22.57 12.88 -8.47
CA SER A 159 22.22 12.82 -9.90
C SER A 159 22.92 11.63 -10.56
N ASP A 160 22.18 10.83 -11.34
CA ASP A 160 22.70 9.73 -12.14
C ASP A 160 21.74 9.48 -13.32
N PRO A 161 22.02 10.05 -14.51
CA PRO A 161 21.17 9.90 -15.69
C PRO A 161 20.98 8.46 -16.16
N THR A 162 21.85 7.55 -15.74
CA THR A 162 21.86 6.14 -16.16
C THR A 162 21.24 5.22 -15.11
N ALA A 163 20.87 5.74 -13.94
CA ALA A 163 20.25 4.95 -12.90
C ALA A 163 18.89 4.40 -13.37
N PRO A 164 18.56 3.14 -13.04
CA PRO A 164 17.20 2.61 -13.21
C PRO A 164 16.17 3.48 -12.50
N ALA A 165 14.92 3.42 -12.96
CA ALA A 165 13.87 4.19 -12.31
C ALA A 165 13.67 3.74 -10.85
N ILE A 166 13.27 4.70 -10.02
CA ILE A 166 12.97 4.51 -8.61
C ILE A 166 11.65 5.19 -8.27
N TRP A 167 11.01 4.77 -7.19
CA TRP A 167 9.77 5.33 -6.71
C TRP A 167 9.92 5.79 -5.27
N ALA A 168 9.29 6.91 -4.93
CA ALA A 168 9.13 7.32 -3.53
C ALA A 168 8.14 6.40 -2.81
N ARG A 169 8.31 6.27 -1.49
CA ARG A 169 7.35 5.55 -0.65
C ARG A 169 6.01 6.27 -0.60
N PHE A 170 6.05 7.60 -0.59
CA PHE A 170 4.88 8.46 -0.46
C PHE A 170 4.81 9.49 -1.57
N TYR A 171 3.60 9.69 -2.07
CA TYR A 171 3.28 10.76 -3.00
C TYR A 171 2.10 11.58 -2.48
N GLU A 172 2.24 12.90 -2.58
CA GLU A 172 1.19 13.86 -2.25
C GLU A 172 -0.04 13.60 -3.14
N ILE A 173 -1.21 13.49 -2.50
CA ILE A 173 -2.49 13.35 -3.20
C ILE A 173 -2.73 14.62 -4.02
N ASN A 174 -3.30 14.48 -5.22
CA ASN A 174 -3.53 15.51 -6.24
C ASN A 174 -2.32 15.85 -7.12
N THR A 175 -1.12 16.02 -6.55
CA THR A 175 0.04 16.47 -7.33
C THR A 175 0.95 15.34 -7.79
N ASN A 176 0.85 14.15 -7.17
CA ASN A 176 1.78 13.03 -7.36
C ASN A 176 3.25 13.41 -7.12
N LYS A 177 3.52 14.43 -6.31
CA LYS A 177 4.90 14.78 -5.94
C LYS A 177 5.40 13.81 -4.87
N PRO A 178 6.63 13.27 -4.99
CA PRO A 178 7.31 12.60 -3.89
C PRO A 178 7.32 13.49 -2.63
N ILE A 179 7.01 12.90 -1.47
CA ILE A 179 7.06 13.59 -0.19
C ILE A 179 7.90 12.84 0.84
N PHE A 180 8.54 13.62 1.71
CA PHE A 180 9.40 13.17 2.80
C PHE A 180 8.95 13.88 4.07
N VAL A 181 8.83 13.15 5.17
CA VAL A 181 8.29 13.69 6.41
C VAL A 181 9.18 13.29 7.58
N GLY A 182 9.59 14.27 8.36
CA GLY A 182 10.37 14.05 9.58
C GLY A 182 9.47 13.75 10.77
N ARG A 183 10.08 13.67 11.95
CA ARG A 183 9.35 13.59 13.24
C ARG A 183 8.55 14.86 13.55
N ASP A 184 8.87 15.97 12.89
CA ASP A 184 8.09 17.22 12.94
C ASP A 184 6.72 17.10 12.26
N GLY A 185 6.48 16.04 11.47
CA GLY A 185 5.23 15.82 10.75
C GLY A 185 5.02 16.78 9.57
N ILE A 186 6.05 17.54 9.18
CA ILE A 186 5.96 18.53 8.11
C ILE A 186 6.34 17.88 6.78
N VAL A 187 5.48 18.05 5.78
CA VAL A 187 5.73 17.60 4.42
C VAL A 187 6.88 18.40 3.80
N LYS A 188 7.90 17.68 3.32
CA LYS A 188 9.05 18.20 2.59
C LYS A 188 9.16 17.48 1.24
N TYR A 189 9.85 18.10 0.29
CA TYR A 189 9.93 17.60 -1.09
C TYR A 189 11.34 17.16 -1.51
N LYS A 190 12.31 17.21 -0.59
CA LYS A 190 13.63 16.63 -0.77
C LYS A 190 13.97 15.77 0.44
N LEU A 191 14.59 14.61 0.18
CA LEU A 191 15.06 13.72 1.25
C LEU A 191 16.04 14.43 2.19
N SER A 192 16.87 15.34 1.66
CA SER A 192 17.84 16.13 2.44
C SER A 192 17.22 17.01 3.52
N ASP A 193 15.93 17.34 3.40
CA ASP A 193 15.28 18.33 4.26
C ASP A 193 14.70 17.70 5.54
N ILE A 194 14.63 16.37 5.63
CA ILE A 194 14.29 15.64 6.87
C ILE A 194 15.55 15.24 7.63
N GLU A 195 15.43 14.96 8.93
CA GLU A 195 16.56 14.59 9.78
C GLU A 195 17.27 13.31 9.33
N GLN A 196 18.60 13.27 9.51
CA GLN A 196 19.47 12.14 9.14
C GLN A 196 18.96 10.81 9.69
N GLU A 197 18.50 10.80 10.94
CA GLU A 197 17.94 9.63 11.60
C GLU A 197 16.78 9.01 10.78
N ARG A 198 15.89 9.83 10.19
CA ARG A 198 14.79 9.34 9.35
C ARG A 198 15.24 8.95 7.95
N ARG A 199 16.28 9.57 7.41
CA ARG A 199 16.86 9.16 6.11
C ARG A 199 17.48 7.76 6.20
N VAL A 200 18.15 7.46 7.32
CA VAL A 200 18.91 6.22 7.52
C VAL A 200 18.01 5.06 7.94
N ASN A 201 17.04 5.30 8.84
CA ASN A 201 16.27 4.24 9.48
C ASN A 201 14.91 3.95 8.83
N TYR A 202 14.61 4.59 7.69
CA TYR A 202 13.36 4.41 6.99
C TYR A 202 13.56 4.47 5.47
N SER A 203 13.00 3.50 4.75
CA SER A 203 13.10 3.46 3.30
C SER A 203 12.13 4.45 2.65
N TRP A 204 12.64 5.57 2.14
CA TRP A 204 11.86 6.60 1.44
C TRP A 204 11.76 6.38 -0.06
N TYR A 205 12.64 5.57 -0.62
CA TYR A 205 12.67 5.22 -2.03
C TYR A 205 12.86 3.71 -2.21
N GLY A 206 12.38 3.18 -3.32
CA GLY A 206 12.53 1.78 -3.66
C GLY A 206 12.14 1.47 -5.10
N ASN A 207 12.47 0.25 -5.51
CA ASN A 207 12.16 -0.32 -6.82
C ASN A 207 10.96 -1.30 -6.74
N TRP A 208 10.06 -1.11 -5.77
CA TRP A 208 8.95 -2.02 -5.50
C TRP A 208 8.10 -2.36 -6.75
N PRO A 209 7.80 -1.40 -7.67
CA PRO A 209 7.03 -1.69 -8.88
C PRO A 209 7.70 -2.65 -9.87
N ASN A 210 9.00 -2.93 -9.74
CA ASN A 210 9.67 -3.99 -10.53
C ASN A 210 8.97 -5.35 -10.34
N GLY A 211 8.40 -5.59 -9.15
CA GLY A 211 7.60 -6.79 -8.87
C GLY A 211 6.29 -6.88 -9.65
N LEU A 212 5.90 -5.82 -10.37
CA LEU A 212 4.77 -5.77 -11.30
C LEU A 212 5.23 -5.80 -12.77
N GLY A 213 6.54 -5.85 -13.04
CA GLY A 213 7.11 -5.71 -14.38
C GLY A 213 7.17 -4.25 -14.87
N ILE A 214 7.19 -3.28 -13.95
CA ILE A 214 7.29 -1.85 -14.27
C ILE A 214 8.69 -1.37 -13.91
N TYR A 215 9.39 -0.78 -14.89
CA TYR A 215 10.80 -0.35 -14.81
C TYR A 215 11.02 1.10 -15.28
#